data_AF-A0A9D8X1D0-F1
#
_entry.id   AF-A0A9D8X1D0-F1
#
_cell.length_a   1.000
_cell.length_b   1.000
_cell.length_c   1.000
_cell.angle_alpha   90.00
_cell.angle_beta   90.00
_cell.angle_gamma   90.00
#
_symmetry.space_group_name_H-M   'P 1'
#
loop_
_entity.id
_entity.type
_entity.pdbx_description
1 polymer ?
#
loop_
_entity_poly.entity_id
_entity_poly.type
_entity_poly.pdbx_seq_one_letter_code
_entity_poly.pdbx_strand_id
1 'polypeptide(L)'
;MARNYLFKAYQTEDYIAIAEETARWIKTTEKITPFGKRWDQSPDSTEDFSDYPMLTEKALYGGSAGVGLFYLRLYQVTGKEEYLLEARAAADDIIATDEGTAFYENALNHAKGTEDKLVHVKNMPGWTTGYYNGPTGSAYLVLKLYEVTGEEQYKDYVIKAADDLLAAAKEAPEGIYWSEQNDLCGDAGFVTYLVSTWELTKDNKYLDAAKALGNYIVAKGKDAPNGGKYWNVVDLTIIDFPADVFWVNLAHGTSGVGWIFTILYKASKDEVFLQAAKDAAAYIQGIAVGDENAVLVPYLDSLERGPSTEFYYLSTCHGPAGTALLFEALYAITKDQNYLDWVKKLSRGIIEAGAPENYSRGYWRSQALCCGTPGLLEHFISVYKLTGEEEFLNYAKRTARTVIGQSHADDSPDDIYKLGNSRRWLGNWWRTIPQDVHTYSGLYIGTAGNAWSLLSLVGVLKNEKYVGLVEYNYL
;
A
#
# COMPACT_ATOMS: atom_id res chain seq x y z
N MET A 1 11.44 11.28 41.05
CA MET A 1 11.35 9.80 41.09
C MET A 1 11.94 9.25 39.81
N ALA A 2 12.77 8.22 39.87
CA ALA A 2 13.21 7.51 38.67
C ALA A 2 11.98 6.89 37.98
N ARG A 3 11.78 7.18 36.69
CA ARG A 3 10.68 6.63 35.90
C ARG A 3 11.23 5.46 35.09
N ASN A 4 10.65 4.27 35.26
CA ASN A 4 11.04 3.11 34.46
C ASN A 4 10.52 3.30 33.03
N TYR A 5 11.43 3.54 32.07
CA TYR A 5 11.08 3.78 30.68
C TYR A 5 10.47 2.54 30.00
N LEU A 6 10.79 1.32 30.47
CA LEU A 6 10.21 0.08 29.94
C LEU A 6 8.72 -0.07 30.29
N PHE A 7 8.27 0.60 31.35
CA PHE A 7 6.86 0.61 31.77
C PHE A 7 6.07 1.76 31.14
N LYS A 8 6.67 2.51 30.21
CA LYS A 8 6.01 3.63 29.54
C LYS A 8 4.80 3.12 28.75
N ALA A 9 3.65 3.73 29.03
CA ALA A 9 2.48 3.68 28.17
C ALA A 9 2.58 4.87 27.21
N TYR A 10 2.76 4.59 25.93
CA TYR A 10 2.86 5.62 24.89
C TYR A 10 1.55 6.38 24.77
N GLN A 11 1.64 7.71 24.76
CA GLN A 11 0.52 8.61 24.50
C GLN A 11 0.70 9.29 23.14
N THR A 12 -0.31 10.05 22.74
CA THR A 12 -0.33 10.79 21.48
C THR A 12 0.95 11.60 21.23
N GLU A 13 1.42 12.34 22.23
CA GLU A 13 2.62 13.20 22.12
C GLU A 13 3.90 12.36 21.91
N ASP A 14 3.93 11.13 22.42
CA ASP A 14 5.07 10.24 22.21
C ASP A 14 5.12 9.72 20.77
N TYR A 15 3.96 9.38 20.18
CA TYR A 15 3.88 8.96 18.78
C TYR A 15 4.29 10.10 17.85
N ILE A 16 3.85 11.33 18.14
CA ILE A 16 4.24 12.53 17.39
C ILE A 16 5.75 12.76 17.51
N ALA A 17 6.30 12.74 18.72
CA ALA A 17 7.74 12.93 18.94
C ALA A 17 8.59 11.90 18.19
N ILE A 18 8.17 10.64 18.20
CA ILE A 18 8.82 9.56 17.44
C ILE A 18 8.77 9.85 15.93
N ALA A 19 7.64 10.30 15.40
CA ALA A 19 7.54 10.69 14.00
C ALA A 19 8.43 11.89 13.65
N GLU A 20 8.62 12.85 14.56
CA GLU A 20 9.56 13.96 14.36
C GLU A 20 11.03 13.52 14.43
N GLU A 21 11.38 12.55 15.28
CA GLU A 21 12.69 11.89 15.28
C GLU A 21 12.95 11.17 13.95
N THR A 22 11.90 10.57 13.39
CA THR A 22 11.94 9.94 12.08
C THR A 22 12.12 10.93 10.94
N ALA A 23 11.40 12.06 10.96
CA ALA A 23 11.61 13.14 10.00
C ALA A 23 13.06 13.64 10.03
N ARG A 24 13.67 13.76 11.21
CA ARG A 24 15.10 14.12 11.33
C ARG A 24 16.02 13.09 10.71
N TRP A 25 15.74 11.79 10.84
CA TRP A 25 16.52 10.75 10.17
C TRP A 25 16.32 10.78 8.65
N ILE A 26 15.07 10.85 8.17
CA ILE A 26 14.78 10.89 6.73
C ILE A 26 15.49 12.08 6.08
N LYS A 27 15.52 13.24 6.75
CA LYS A 27 16.26 14.42 6.27
C LYS A 27 17.74 14.16 6.02
N THR A 28 18.40 13.24 6.73
CA THR A 28 19.82 12.91 6.46
C THR A 28 20.02 12.11 5.19
N THR A 29 18.94 11.61 4.58
CA THR A 29 18.95 10.85 3.32
C THR A 29 18.56 11.72 2.12
N GLU A 30 18.37 13.03 2.32
CA GLU A 30 17.92 13.94 1.26
C GLU A 30 18.98 14.14 0.17
N LYS A 31 18.50 14.22 -1.07
CA LYS A 31 19.26 14.59 -2.27
C LYS A 31 18.60 15.84 -2.85
N ILE A 32 19.29 16.97 -2.78
CA ILE A 32 18.80 18.24 -3.35
C ILE A 32 18.96 18.18 -4.87
N THR A 33 17.88 18.49 -5.60
CA THR A 33 17.87 18.58 -7.06
C THR A 33 17.73 20.04 -7.50
N PRO A 34 17.92 20.38 -8.79
CA PRO A 34 17.65 21.72 -9.29
C PRO A 34 16.20 22.20 -9.11
N PHE A 35 15.26 21.27 -8.91
CA PHE A 35 13.83 21.54 -8.89
C PHE A 35 13.18 21.32 -7.53
N GLY A 36 13.82 20.59 -6.63
CA GLY A 36 13.25 20.21 -5.33
C GLY A 36 14.13 19.23 -4.59
N LYS A 37 13.53 18.15 -4.07
CA LYS A 37 14.22 17.13 -3.28
C LYS A 37 13.80 15.71 -3.63
N ARG A 38 14.77 14.80 -3.53
CA ARG A 38 14.60 13.35 -3.50
C ARG A 38 15.19 12.80 -2.20
N TRP A 39 14.96 11.53 -1.93
CA TRP A 39 15.55 10.82 -0.80
C TRP A 39 16.16 9.52 -1.28
N ASP A 40 17.28 9.14 -0.69
CA ASP A 40 17.87 7.82 -0.92
C ASP A 40 16.92 6.74 -0.37
N GLN A 41 16.59 5.74 -1.20
CA GLN A 41 15.65 4.69 -0.86
C GLN A 41 16.20 3.80 0.26
N SER A 42 17.52 3.56 0.26
CA SER A 42 18.18 2.68 1.23
C SER A 42 19.66 3.08 1.41
N PRO A 43 19.97 4.12 2.19
CA PRO A 43 21.31 4.72 2.26
C PRO A 43 22.41 3.81 2.84
N ASP A 44 22.03 2.72 3.52
CA ASP A 44 22.93 1.72 4.11
C ASP A 44 23.00 0.41 3.31
N SER A 45 22.35 0.36 2.14
CA SER A 45 22.49 -0.76 1.21
C SER A 45 23.54 -0.48 0.14
N THR A 46 24.22 -1.52 -0.30
CA THR A 46 25.12 -1.47 -1.47
C THR A 46 24.42 -1.95 -2.75
N GLU A 47 23.14 -2.31 -2.67
CA GLU A 47 22.36 -2.78 -3.80
C GLU A 47 21.97 -1.62 -4.73
N ASP A 48 22.01 -1.87 -6.03
CA ASP A 48 21.48 -0.96 -7.03
C ASP A 48 19.99 -1.19 -7.22
N PHE A 49 19.19 -0.20 -6.82
CA PHE A 49 17.73 -0.24 -6.90
C PHE A 49 17.15 0.36 -8.17
N SER A 50 17.98 0.81 -9.12
CA SER A 50 17.51 1.51 -10.33
C SER A 50 16.55 0.67 -11.19
N ASP A 51 16.71 -0.65 -11.18
CA ASP A 51 15.85 -1.59 -11.92
C ASP A 51 14.75 -2.22 -11.04
N TYR A 52 14.47 -1.67 -9.86
CA TYR A 52 13.38 -2.13 -8.99
C TYR A 52 12.17 -1.19 -9.12
N PRO A 53 11.05 -1.64 -9.72
CA PRO A 53 9.85 -0.81 -9.90
C PRO A 53 9.40 -0.09 -8.62
N MET A 54 9.41 -0.82 -7.49
CA MET A 54 8.98 -0.34 -6.17
C MET A 54 9.94 0.64 -5.50
N LEU A 55 11.18 0.75 -5.99
CA LEU A 55 12.22 1.58 -5.40
C LEU A 55 12.76 2.61 -6.40
N THR A 56 12.00 2.92 -7.46
CA THR A 56 12.33 4.07 -8.30
C THR A 56 12.25 5.37 -7.50
N GLU A 57 13.10 6.34 -7.85
CA GLU A 57 13.34 7.51 -7.00
C GLU A 57 12.09 8.36 -6.71
N LYS A 58 11.12 8.35 -7.64
CA LYS A 58 9.87 9.13 -7.58
C LYS A 58 8.66 8.32 -7.07
N ALA A 59 8.80 7.00 -6.88
CA ALA A 59 7.68 6.11 -6.57
C ALA A 59 6.93 6.51 -5.28
N LEU A 60 5.64 6.17 -5.24
CA LEU A 60 4.84 6.21 -4.01
C LEU A 60 5.33 5.17 -2.99
N TYR A 61 5.79 4.02 -3.47
CA TYR A 61 6.20 2.89 -2.63
C TYR A 61 7.48 3.18 -1.85
N GLY A 62 8.62 3.30 -2.54
CA GLY A 62 9.94 3.51 -1.96
C GLY A 62 10.50 4.93 -2.11
N GLY A 63 9.91 5.75 -2.98
CA GLY A 63 10.49 7.00 -3.46
C GLY A 63 10.00 8.27 -2.78
N SER A 64 10.34 9.40 -3.41
CA SER A 64 10.08 10.75 -2.91
C SER A 64 8.60 11.06 -2.72
N ALA A 65 7.70 10.49 -3.53
CA ALA A 65 6.26 10.70 -3.37
C ALA A 65 5.74 10.14 -2.04
N GLY A 66 6.19 8.93 -1.67
CA GLY A 66 5.86 8.32 -0.38
C GLY A 66 6.42 9.12 0.80
N VAL A 67 7.68 9.57 0.70
CA VAL A 67 8.30 10.42 1.72
C VAL A 67 7.59 11.78 1.85
N GLY A 68 7.23 12.40 0.74
CA GLY A 68 6.49 13.66 0.72
C GLY A 68 5.10 13.52 1.35
N LEU A 69 4.41 12.39 1.16
CA LEU A 69 3.14 12.13 1.85
C LEU A 69 3.32 12.03 3.36
N PHE A 70 4.38 11.35 3.82
CA PHE A 70 4.72 11.32 5.24
C PHE A 70 4.91 12.72 5.82
N TYR A 71 5.68 13.57 5.14
CA TYR A 71 5.86 14.96 5.56
C TYR A 71 4.55 15.77 5.55
N LEU A 72 3.69 15.59 4.54
CA LEU A 72 2.39 16.24 4.47
C LEU A 72 1.48 15.84 5.64
N ARG A 73 1.48 14.55 6.02
CA ARG A 73 0.74 14.09 7.19
C ARG A 73 1.35 14.63 8.48
N LEU A 74 2.67 14.67 8.60
CA LEU A 74 3.34 15.22 9.78
C LEU A 74 3.04 16.71 9.94
N TYR A 75 2.94 17.46 8.84
CA TYR A 75 2.45 18.84 8.83
C TYR A 75 1.04 18.94 9.41
N GLN A 76 0.08 18.12 8.96
CA GLN A 76 -1.29 18.15 9.48
C GLN A 76 -1.37 17.88 10.99
N VAL A 77 -0.50 17.01 11.51
CA VAL A 77 -0.48 16.64 12.93
C VAL A 77 0.18 17.70 13.81
N THR A 78 1.22 18.38 13.30
CA THR A 78 2.09 19.27 14.10
C THR A 78 1.85 20.75 13.85
N GLY A 79 1.28 21.12 12.71
CA GLY A 79 1.16 22.50 12.24
C GLY A 79 2.48 23.17 11.85
N LYS A 80 3.58 22.41 11.78
CA LYS A 80 4.91 22.97 11.48
C LYS A 80 5.13 23.08 9.97
N GLU A 81 5.18 24.31 9.48
CA GLU A 81 5.31 24.65 8.06
C GLU A 81 6.54 24.01 7.38
N GLU A 82 7.62 23.78 8.13
CA GLU A 82 8.82 23.12 7.61
C GLU A 82 8.52 21.75 6.98
N TYR A 83 7.56 20.99 7.50
CA TYR A 83 7.17 19.70 6.92
C TYR A 83 6.33 19.86 5.65
N LEU A 84 5.51 20.91 5.55
CA LEU A 84 4.82 21.20 4.29
C LEU A 84 5.82 21.56 3.19
N LEU A 85 6.88 22.32 3.53
CA LEU A 85 7.95 22.64 2.59
C LEU A 85 8.69 21.40 2.07
N GLU A 86 8.93 20.38 2.93
CA GLU A 86 9.54 19.12 2.48
C GLU A 86 8.60 18.34 1.52
N ALA A 87 7.29 18.32 1.79
CA ALA A 87 6.31 17.70 0.90
C ALA A 87 6.21 18.41 -0.46
N ARG A 88 6.24 19.75 -0.47
CA ARG A 88 6.28 20.56 -1.69
C ARG A 88 7.53 20.30 -2.49
N ALA A 89 8.70 20.28 -1.86
CA ALA A 89 9.96 20.03 -2.55
C ALA A 89 10.00 18.65 -3.22
N ALA A 90 9.35 17.63 -2.66
CA ALA A 90 9.16 16.35 -3.33
C ALA A 90 8.29 16.47 -4.58
N ALA A 91 7.16 17.17 -4.48
CA ALA A 91 6.25 17.38 -5.60
C ALA A 91 6.85 18.25 -6.70
N ASP A 92 7.58 19.31 -6.36
CA ASP A 92 8.23 20.20 -7.32
C ASP A 92 9.22 19.43 -8.22
N ASP A 93 10.01 18.52 -7.64
CA ASP A 93 10.90 17.64 -8.41
C ASP A 93 10.13 16.63 -9.28
N ILE A 94 9.07 16.02 -8.74
CA ILE A 94 8.21 15.09 -9.48
C ILE A 94 7.61 15.77 -10.71
N ILE A 95 7.06 16.98 -10.54
CA ILE A 95 6.40 17.75 -11.60
C ILE A 95 7.43 18.21 -12.64
N ALA A 96 8.56 18.77 -12.20
CA ALA A 96 9.57 19.32 -13.09
C ALA A 96 10.33 18.26 -13.90
N THR A 97 10.39 17.02 -13.40
CA THR A 97 11.08 15.88 -14.04
C THR A 97 10.11 14.83 -14.58
N ASP A 98 8.86 15.23 -14.80
CA ASP A 98 7.86 14.38 -15.44
C ASP A 98 8.22 14.12 -16.90
N GLU A 99 8.12 12.85 -17.31
CA GLU A 99 8.46 12.37 -18.65
C GLU A 99 7.23 12.29 -19.57
N GLY A 100 6.02 12.46 -19.02
CA GLY A 100 4.76 12.34 -19.75
C GLY A 100 4.59 10.95 -20.39
N THR A 101 4.02 10.92 -21.60
CA THR A 101 3.76 9.66 -22.33
C THR A 101 5.02 8.85 -22.63
N ALA A 102 6.19 9.49 -22.74
CA ALA A 102 7.47 8.82 -22.99
C ALA A 102 7.83 7.83 -21.86
N PHE A 103 7.40 8.09 -20.62
CA PHE A 103 7.57 7.13 -19.53
C PHE A 103 6.90 5.80 -19.85
N TYR A 104 5.63 5.84 -20.27
CA TYR A 104 4.85 4.65 -20.56
C TYR A 104 5.36 3.93 -21.80
N GLU A 105 5.73 4.67 -22.85
CA GLU A 105 6.37 4.11 -24.03
C GLU A 105 7.65 3.35 -23.66
N ASN A 106 8.47 3.92 -22.78
CA ASN A 106 9.66 3.24 -22.30
C ASN A 106 9.27 2.02 -21.44
N ALA A 107 8.52 2.20 -20.36
CA ALA A 107 8.22 1.15 -19.40
C ALA A 107 7.51 -0.07 -20.03
N LEU A 108 6.58 0.15 -20.97
CA LEU A 108 5.80 -0.92 -21.60
C LEU A 108 6.51 -1.60 -22.79
N ASN A 109 7.47 -0.92 -23.44
CA ASN A 109 8.24 -1.49 -24.56
C ASN A 109 9.61 -2.04 -24.15
N HIS A 110 10.08 -1.74 -22.93
CA HIS A 110 11.30 -2.33 -22.37
C HIS A 110 11.05 -3.77 -21.92
N ALA A 111 10.79 -4.67 -22.87
CA ALA A 111 11.07 -6.10 -22.70
C ALA A 111 12.59 -6.30 -22.68
N LYS A 112 13.28 -5.84 -21.63
CA LYS A 112 14.71 -6.10 -21.48
C LYS A 112 14.89 -7.51 -20.93
N GLY A 113 15.33 -8.40 -21.82
CA GLY A 113 15.83 -9.72 -21.47
C GLY A 113 17.06 -9.63 -20.59
N THR A 114 16.88 -9.83 -19.29
CA THR A 114 17.96 -10.21 -18.38
C THR A 114 17.79 -11.68 -18.02
N GLU A 115 18.73 -12.51 -18.46
CA GLU A 115 18.81 -13.95 -18.18
C GLU A 115 19.08 -14.27 -16.70
N ASP A 116 19.16 -13.26 -15.82
CA ASP A 116 19.47 -13.45 -14.42
C ASP A 116 18.21 -13.84 -13.64
N LYS A 117 18.05 -15.15 -13.45
CA LYS A 117 16.91 -15.80 -12.80
C LYS A 117 16.85 -15.61 -11.28
N LEU A 118 17.69 -14.73 -10.73
CA LEU A 118 17.63 -14.30 -9.35
C LEU A 118 17.28 -12.82 -9.31
N VAL A 119 16.00 -12.49 -9.51
CA VAL A 119 15.18 -11.61 -8.66
C VAL A 119 13.70 -11.76 -9.07
N HIS A 120 12.89 -12.40 -8.23
CA HIS A 120 11.47 -12.75 -8.51
C HIS A 120 10.49 -11.54 -8.55
N VAL A 121 10.97 -10.32 -8.78
CA VAL A 121 10.20 -9.06 -8.76
C VAL A 121 10.67 -8.04 -9.82
N LYS A 122 11.93 -8.12 -10.27
CA LYS A 122 12.50 -7.15 -11.24
C LYS A 122 11.83 -7.19 -12.62
N ASN A 123 11.24 -8.32 -12.98
CA ASN A 123 10.85 -8.61 -14.36
C ASN A 123 9.35 -8.56 -14.60
N MET A 124 8.59 -7.77 -13.81
CA MET A 124 7.14 -7.61 -13.97
C MET A 124 6.85 -6.31 -14.75
N PRO A 125 6.59 -6.35 -16.08
CA PRO A 125 6.50 -5.13 -16.88
C PRO A 125 5.43 -4.12 -16.41
N GLY A 126 4.28 -4.60 -15.94
CA GLY A 126 3.17 -3.76 -15.50
C GLY A 126 3.41 -3.03 -14.19
N TRP A 127 4.23 -3.60 -13.31
CA TRP A 127 4.53 -3.01 -12.01
C TRP A 127 5.31 -1.71 -12.13
N THR A 128 6.15 -1.52 -13.14
CA THR A 128 6.86 -0.24 -13.38
C THR A 128 5.88 0.91 -13.60
N THR A 129 4.81 0.65 -14.37
CA THR A 129 3.80 1.68 -14.66
C THR A 129 2.74 1.81 -13.58
N GLY A 130 2.53 0.77 -12.78
CA GLY A 130 1.42 0.66 -11.86
C GLY A 130 1.41 1.68 -10.73
N TYR A 131 0.28 1.76 -10.05
CA TYR A 131 -0.06 2.87 -9.15
C TYR A 131 0.93 3.10 -8.00
N TYR A 132 1.62 2.08 -7.50
CA TYR A 132 2.58 2.28 -6.41
C TYR A 132 3.93 2.86 -6.87
N ASN A 133 4.22 2.76 -8.16
CA ASN A 133 5.59 2.84 -8.68
C ASN A 133 5.73 3.91 -9.75
N GLY A 134 4.77 3.97 -10.67
CA GLY A 134 4.78 4.87 -11.81
C GLY A 134 4.25 6.28 -11.53
N PRO A 135 4.11 7.11 -12.57
CA PRO A 135 3.73 8.52 -12.48
C PRO A 135 2.41 8.78 -11.74
N THR A 136 1.43 7.88 -11.85
CA THR A 136 0.13 8.04 -11.16
C THR A 136 0.26 7.89 -9.64
N GLY A 137 1.19 7.05 -9.17
CA GLY A 137 1.58 6.98 -7.77
C GLY A 137 2.25 8.24 -7.27
N SER A 138 3.19 8.77 -8.06
CA SER A 138 3.85 10.03 -7.75
C SER A 138 2.84 11.19 -7.69
N ALA A 139 1.89 11.21 -8.62
CA ALA A 139 0.83 12.21 -8.68
C ALA A 139 -0.18 12.10 -7.52
N TYR A 140 -0.24 10.97 -6.80
CA TYR A 140 -1.06 10.87 -5.59
C TYR A 140 -0.59 11.81 -4.47
N LEU A 141 0.72 12.03 -4.31
CA LEU A 141 1.23 13.09 -3.42
C LEU A 141 0.70 14.45 -3.87
N VAL A 142 0.79 14.74 -5.17
CA VAL A 142 0.38 16.02 -5.75
C VAL A 142 -1.12 16.26 -5.58
N LEU A 143 -1.95 15.21 -5.75
CA LEU A 143 -3.37 15.24 -5.43
C LEU A 143 -3.61 15.61 -3.96
N LYS A 144 -2.88 14.98 -3.02
CA LYS A 144 -3.02 15.27 -1.59
C LYS A 144 -2.53 16.66 -1.21
N LEU A 145 -1.51 17.19 -1.89
CA LEU A 145 -1.12 18.59 -1.74
C LEU A 145 -2.24 19.53 -2.22
N TYR A 146 -2.86 19.28 -3.38
CA TYR A 146 -4.01 20.07 -3.82
C TYR A 146 -5.16 20.03 -2.80
N GLU A 147 -5.51 18.85 -2.28
CA GLU A 147 -6.57 18.72 -1.26
C GLU A 147 -6.28 19.52 0.02
N VAL A 148 -5.00 19.67 0.39
CA VAL A 148 -4.58 20.39 1.61
C VAL A 148 -4.39 21.88 1.38
N THR A 149 -3.85 22.30 0.23
CA THR A 149 -3.41 23.68 -0.01
C THR A 149 -4.30 24.46 -0.97
N GLY A 150 -5.06 23.78 -1.84
CA GLY A 150 -5.92 24.38 -2.85
C GLY A 150 -5.17 25.03 -4.02
N GLU A 151 -3.88 24.75 -4.20
CA GLU A 151 -3.09 25.35 -5.29
C GLU A 151 -3.35 24.68 -6.64
N GLU A 152 -3.88 25.45 -7.60
CA GLU A 152 -4.29 24.93 -8.91
C GLU A 152 -3.16 24.26 -9.70
N GLN A 153 -1.89 24.64 -9.52
CA GLN A 153 -0.75 23.98 -10.19
C GLN A 153 -0.70 22.46 -9.92
N TYR A 154 -1.12 22.04 -8.72
CA TYR A 154 -1.15 20.63 -8.33
C TYR A 154 -2.30 19.89 -9.00
N LYS A 155 -3.47 20.54 -9.08
CA LYS A 155 -4.62 20.00 -9.82
C LYS A 155 -4.31 19.85 -11.31
N ASP A 156 -3.68 20.85 -11.91
CA ASP A 156 -3.29 20.81 -13.32
C ASP A 156 -2.36 19.63 -13.62
N TYR A 157 -1.40 19.36 -12.72
CA TYR A 157 -0.52 18.19 -12.84
C TYR A 157 -1.28 16.86 -12.68
N VAL A 158 -2.22 16.76 -11.73
CA VAL A 158 -3.04 15.55 -11.55
C VAL A 158 -3.83 15.23 -12.82
N ILE A 159 -4.41 16.24 -13.45
CA ILE A 159 -5.12 16.14 -14.74
C ILE A 159 -4.16 15.70 -15.84
N LYS A 160 -2.99 16.35 -15.95
CA LYS A 160 -1.96 16.00 -16.94
C LYS A 160 -1.53 14.54 -16.84
N ALA A 161 -1.18 14.07 -15.63
CA ALA A 161 -0.74 12.69 -15.44
C ALA A 161 -1.85 11.67 -15.75
N ALA A 162 -3.13 12.03 -15.55
CA ALA A 162 -4.25 11.19 -15.96
C ALA A 162 -4.41 11.15 -17.48
N ASP A 163 -4.25 12.30 -18.16
CA ASP A 163 -4.30 12.38 -19.62
C ASP A 163 -3.14 11.61 -20.27
N ASP A 164 -1.92 11.67 -19.71
CA ASP A 164 -0.77 10.90 -20.16
C ASP A 164 -0.99 9.39 -19.99
N LEU A 165 -1.58 8.96 -18.87
CA LEU A 165 -1.98 7.57 -18.66
C LEU A 165 -2.96 7.12 -19.75
N LEU A 166 -4.02 7.91 -20.01
CA LEU A 166 -5.02 7.58 -21.02
C LEU A 166 -4.44 7.50 -22.43
N ALA A 167 -3.47 8.36 -22.76
CA ALA A 167 -2.79 8.33 -24.05
C ALA A 167 -1.99 7.05 -24.27
N ALA A 168 -1.56 6.38 -23.20
CA ALA A 168 -0.84 5.10 -23.25
C ALA A 168 -1.76 3.86 -23.27
N ALA A 169 -3.09 4.04 -23.18
CA ALA A 169 -4.04 2.94 -23.15
C ALA A 169 -4.08 2.18 -24.48
N LYS A 170 -4.23 0.85 -24.40
CA LYS A 170 -4.48 -0.05 -25.52
C LYS A 170 -5.94 -0.46 -25.53
N GLU A 171 -6.53 -0.55 -26.72
CA GLU A 171 -7.91 -1.00 -26.89
C GLU A 171 -7.99 -2.54 -26.98
N ALA A 172 -9.03 -3.09 -26.37
CA ALA A 172 -9.46 -4.47 -26.52
C ALA A 172 -10.99 -4.48 -26.75
N PRO A 173 -11.57 -5.55 -27.33
CA PRO A 173 -13.02 -5.64 -27.51
C PRO A 173 -13.83 -5.41 -26.22
N GLU A 174 -13.27 -5.81 -25.08
CA GLU A 174 -13.89 -5.73 -23.76
C GLU A 174 -13.62 -4.42 -23.01
N GLY A 175 -12.71 -3.56 -23.50
CA GLY A 175 -12.33 -2.33 -22.80
C GLY A 175 -10.93 -1.81 -23.13
N ILE A 176 -10.21 -1.34 -22.11
CA ILE A 176 -8.84 -0.81 -22.25
C ILE A 176 -7.88 -1.44 -21.25
N TYR A 177 -6.58 -1.46 -21.57
CA TYR A 177 -5.51 -2.01 -20.74
C TYR A 177 -4.14 -1.38 -21.07
N TRP A 178 -3.08 -1.71 -20.31
CA TRP A 178 -1.72 -1.20 -20.55
C TRP A 178 -0.69 -2.34 -20.64
N SER A 179 -0.56 -3.12 -19.56
CA SER A 179 0.52 -4.10 -19.38
C SER A 179 0.06 -5.55 -19.39
N GLU A 180 -1.26 -5.79 -19.36
CA GLU A 180 -1.92 -7.10 -19.18
C GLU A 180 -1.76 -7.72 -17.77
N GLN A 181 -0.91 -7.13 -16.92
CA GLN A 181 -0.87 -7.41 -15.49
C GLN A 181 -1.99 -6.62 -14.83
N ASN A 182 -3.07 -7.30 -14.45
CA ASN A 182 -4.30 -6.65 -13.98
C ASN A 182 -4.52 -6.75 -12.48
N ASP A 183 -3.42 -6.88 -11.75
CA ASP A 183 -3.40 -6.76 -10.32
C ASP A 183 -3.39 -5.29 -9.87
N LEU A 184 -3.52 -5.08 -8.54
CA LEU A 184 -3.53 -3.74 -7.95
C LEU A 184 -2.19 -3.01 -8.15
N CYS A 185 -1.08 -3.76 -8.17
CA CYS A 185 0.24 -3.22 -8.48
C CYS A 185 0.47 -2.96 -9.97
N GLY A 186 -0.42 -3.43 -10.86
CA GLY A 186 -0.41 -3.19 -12.29
C GLY A 186 -1.62 -2.34 -12.73
N ASP A 187 -2.25 -2.73 -13.84
CA ASP A 187 -3.28 -1.95 -14.52
C ASP A 187 -4.48 -1.64 -13.60
N ALA A 188 -4.91 -2.59 -12.75
CA ALA A 188 -6.12 -2.39 -11.93
C ALA A 188 -5.96 -1.24 -10.93
N GLY A 189 -4.73 -0.97 -10.49
CA GLY A 189 -4.42 0.18 -9.63
C GLY A 189 -4.78 1.52 -10.27
N PHE A 190 -4.76 1.63 -11.60
CA PHE A 190 -5.13 2.86 -12.31
C PHE A 190 -6.56 3.31 -12.09
N VAL A 191 -7.47 2.39 -11.73
CA VAL A 191 -8.84 2.77 -11.34
C VAL A 191 -8.82 3.77 -10.19
N THR A 192 -7.96 3.58 -9.18
CA THR A 192 -7.90 4.50 -8.03
C THR A 192 -7.54 5.91 -8.49
N TYR A 193 -6.59 6.05 -9.40
CA TYR A 193 -6.16 7.34 -9.91
C TYR A 193 -7.22 7.98 -10.82
N LEU A 194 -7.75 7.23 -11.79
CA LEU A 194 -8.77 7.72 -12.71
C LEU A 194 -10.05 8.14 -11.99
N VAL A 195 -10.47 7.40 -10.97
CA VAL A 195 -11.63 7.77 -10.14
C VAL A 195 -11.33 9.01 -9.30
N SER A 196 -10.14 9.14 -8.72
CA SER A 196 -9.73 10.37 -8.01
C SER A 196 -9.74 11.59 -8.93
N THR A 197 -9.21 11.46 -10.15
CA THR A 197 -9.20 12.55 -11.14
C THR A 197 -10.61 12.88 -11.62
N TRP A 198 -11.49 11.90 -11.80
CA TRP A 198 -12.91 12.14 -12.05
C TRP A 198 -13.57 12.87 -10.88
N GLU A 199 -13.31 12.47 -9.64
CA GLU A 199 -13.88 13.14 -8.47
C GLU A 199 -13.46 14.61 -8.38
N LEU A 200 -12.21 14.90 -8.74
CA LEU A 200 -11.60 16.23 -8.78
C LEU A 200 -12.17 17.12 -9.90
N THR A 201 -12.36 16.57 -11.10
CA THR A 201 -12.69 17.35 -12.32
C THR A 201 -14.16 17.28 -12.72
N LYS A 202 -14.84 16.20 -12.34
CA LYS A 202 -16.13 15.75 -12.88
C LYS A 202 -16.13 15.53 -14.40
N ASP A 203 -14.96 15.37 -15.02
CA ASP A 203 -14.84 15.00 -16.44
C ASP A 203 -15.05 13.50 -16.61
N ASN A 204 -16.14 13.13 -17.30
CA ASN A 204 -16.54 11.74 -17.46
C ASN A 204 -15.54 10.91 -18.26
N LYS A 205 -14.62 11.50 -19.04
CA LYS A 205 -13.59 10.73 -19.76
C LYS A 205 -12.78 9.82 -18.84
N TYR A 206 -12.51 10.27 -17.61
CA TYR A 206 -11.76 9.48 -16.62
C TYR A 206 -12.60 8.35 -16.03
N LEU A 207 -13.88 8.60 -15.73
CA LEU A 207 -14.78 7.56 -15.24
C LEU A 207 -15.06 6.52 -16.33
N ASP A 208 -15.27 6.96 -17.58
CA ASP A 208 -15.51 6.08 -18.72
C ASP A 208 -14.29 5.19 -18.99
N ALA A 209 -13.08 5.73 -18.89
CA ALA A 209 -11.84 4.95 -18.98
C ALA A 209 -11.70 3.95 -17.81
N ALA A 210 -11.98 4.37 -16.58
CA ALA A 210 -11.96 3.47 -15.42
C ALA A 210 -12.97 2.31 -15.59
N LYS A 211 -14.17 2.60 -16.10
CA LYS A 211 -15.18 1.58 -16.43
C LYS A 211 -14.71 0.66 -17.56
N ALA A 212 -14.08 1.20 -18.60
CA ALA A 212 -13.55 0.39 -19.70
C ALA A 212 -12.47 -0.58 -19.22
N LEU A 213 -11.54 -0.12 -18.38
CA LEU A 213 -10.58 -1.02 -17.71
C LEU A 213 -11.29 -2.04 -16.82
N GLY A 214 -12.28 -1.60 -16.03
CA GLY A 214 -13.10 -2.49 -15.21
C GLY A 214 -13.75 -3.62 -16.01
N ASN A 215 -14.36 -3.30 -17.15
CA ASN A 215 -15.00 -4.27 -18.04
C ASN A 215 -13.98 -5.27 -18.63
N TYR A 216 -12.80 -4.78 -19.03
CA TYR A 216 -11.70 -5.63 -19.46
C TYR A 216 -11.31 -6.65 -18.38
N ILE A 217 -11.24 -6.23 -17.11
CA ILE A 217 -10.90 -7.13 -15.99
C ILE A 217 -12.08 -8.07 -15.66
N VAL A 218 -13.33 -7.60 -15.67
CA VAL A 218 -14.52 -8.44 -15.45
C VAL A 218 -14.55 -9.61 -16.43
N ALA A 219 -14.21 -9.38 -17.70
CA ALA A 219 -14.18 -10.41 -18.74
C ALA A 219 -13.17 -11.55 -18.47
N LYS A 220 -12.17 -11.33 -17.60
CA LYS A 220 -11.16 -12.33 -17.22
C LYS A 220 -11.59 -13.23 -16.06
N GLY A 221 -12.69 -12.91 -15.38
CA GLY A 221 -13.18 -13.67 -14.22
C GLY A 221 -13.64 -15.08 -14.59
N LYS A 222 -13.18 -16.07 -13.83
CA LYS A 222 -13.52 -17.50 -14.04
C LYS A 222 -14.26 -18.03 -12.82
N ASP A 223 -15.21 -18.95 -13.02
CA ASP A 223 -15.92 -19.59 -11.92
C ASP A 223 -14.97 -20.41 -11.06
N ALA A 224 -15.06 -20.27 -9.74
CA ALA A 224 -14.23 -21.01 -8.81
C ALA A 224 -14.95 -22.27 -8.30
N PRO A 225 -14.23 -23.39 -8.07
CA PRO A 225 -14.83 -24.63 -7.58
C PRO A 225 -15.57 -24.48 -6.24
N ASN A 226 -15.09 -23.58 -5.37
CA ASN A 226 -15.60 -23.38 -4.02
C ASN A 226 -16.50 -22.13 -3.89
N GLY A 227 -17.06 -21.65 -5.01
CA GLY A 227 -18.02 -20.54 -5.05
C GLY A 227 -17.40 -19.22 -5.51
N GLY A 228 -18.25 -18.36 -6.09
CA GLY A 228 -17.82 -17.08 -6.64
C GLY A 228 -16.97 -17.21 -7.91
N LYS A 229 -16.18 -16.17 -8.18
CA LYS A 229 -15.25 -16.10 -9.31
C LYS A 229 -13.87 -15.70 -8.82
N TYR A 230 -12.85 -16.18 -9.52
CA TYR A 230 -11.47 -15.81 -9.29
C TYR A 230 -10.86 -15.13 -10.51
N TRP A 231 -9.83 -14.33 -10.25
CA TRP A 231 -9.09 -13.55 -11.23
C TRP A 231 -7.61 -13.91 -11.13
N ASN A 232 -7.14 -14.74 -12.05
CA ASN A 232 -5.71 -14.96 -12.25
C ASN A 232 -5.16 -13.82 -13.12
N VAL A 233 -4.71 -12.75 -12.47
CA VAL A 233 -4.35 -11.47 -13.10
C VAL A 233 -2.86 -11.23 -13.26
N VAL A 234 -2.06 -12.19 -12.80
CA VAL A 234 -0.61 -12.19 -12.94
C VAL A 234 -0.15 -13.58 -13.36
N ASP A 235 0.57 -13.66 -14.48
CA ASP A 235 1.21 -14.91 -14.90
C ASP A 235 2.41 -15.20 -13.99
N LEU A 236 2.28 -16.17 -13.08
CA LEU A 236 3.36 -16.52 -12.16
C LEU A 236 4.42 -17.44 -12.78
N THR A 237 4.21 -17.95 -14.00
CA THR A 237 5.21 -18.81 -14.66
C THR A 237 6.48 -18.05 -15.00
N ILE A 238 6.40 -16.71 -15.15
CA ILE A 238 7.55 -15.81 -15.36
C ILE A 238 8.49 -15.73 -14.15
N ILE A 239 8.05 -16.22 -12.99
CA ILE A 239 8.85 -16.35 -11.77
C ILE A 239 8.85 -17.80 -11.26
N ASP A 240 8.77 -18.77 -12.17
CA ASP A 240 8.94 -20.22 -11.97
C ASP A 240 7.86 -20.92 -11.10
N PHE A 241 6.68 -20.32 -10.93
CA PHE A 241 5.53 -21.03 -10.37
C PHE A 241 4.86 -21.93 -11.42
N PRO A 242 4.21 -23.03 -11.00
CA PRO A 242 3.34 -23.81 -11.87
C PRO A 242 2.22 -22.96 -12.49
N ALA A 243 1.83 -23.27 -13.74
CA ALA A 243 0.85 -22.48 -14.49
C ALA A 243 -0.56 -22.44 -13.88
N ASP A 244 -0.88 -23.40 -13.02
CA ASP A 244 -2.16 -23.49 -12.30
C ASP A 244 -2.17 -22.72 -10.97
N VAL A 245 -1.02 -22.19 -10.54
CA VAL A 245 -0.83 -21.47 -9.28
C VAL A 245 -0.98 -19.97 -9.49
N PHE A 246 -1.72 -19.30 -8.60
CA PHE A 246 -1.96 -17.86 -8.66
C PHE A 246 -2.11 -17.23 -7.28
N TRP A 247 -1.89 -15.92 -7.21
CA TRP A 247 -2.08 -15.11 -5.99
C TRP A 247 -3.55 -14.76 -5.78
N VAL A 248 -3.97 -14.67 -4.52
CA VAL A 248 -5.39 -14.44 -4.16
C VAL A 248 -5.65 -13.16 -3.37
N ASN A 249 -4.62 -12.59 -2.76
CA ASN A 249 -4.74 -11.47 -1.81
C ASN A 249 -4.74 -10.08 -2.49
N LEU A 250 -4.75 -9.01 -1.70
CA LEU A 250 -4.98 -7.64 -2.15
C LEU A 250 -4.05 -7.16 -3.27
N ALA A 251 -2.72 -7.25 -3.11
CA ALA A 251 -1.82 -6.58 -4.05
C ALA A 251 -1.84 -7.23 -5.45
N HIS A 252 -2.01 -8.55 -5.49
CA HIS A 252 -1.70 -9.35 -6.69
C HIS A 252 -2.77 -10.35 -7.12
N GLY A 253 -3.94 -10.35 -6.49
CA GLY A 253 -4.94 -11.39 -6.70
C GLY A 253 -6.39 -10.93 -6.63
N THR A 254 -7.29 -11.91 -6.61
CA THR A 254 -8.75 -11.74 -6.64
C THR A 254 -9.26 -10.73 -5.61
N SER A 255 -8.71 -10.70 -4.39
CA SER A 255 -9.17 -9.73 -3.38
C SER A 255 -8.95 -8.28 -3.79
N GLY A 256 -7.82 -7.96 -4.43
CA GLY A 256 -7.52 -6.61 -4.91
C GLY A 256 -8.42 -6.18 -6.04
N VAL A 257 -8.61 -7.09 -7.01
CA VAL A 257 -9.52 -6.88 -8.14
C VAL A 257 -10.95 -6.68 -7.65
N GLY A 258 -11.41 -7.50 -6.70
CA GLY A 258 -12.69 -7.33 -6.02
C GLY A 258 -12.82 -5.95 -5.37
N TRP A 259 -11.77 -5.49 -4.67
CA TRP A 259 -11.75 -4.17 -4.04
C TRP A 259 -11.86 -3.05 -5.08
N ILE A 260 -11.13 -3.14 -6.19
CA ILE A 260 -11.24 -2.21 -7.32
C ILE A 260 -12.66 -2.16 -7.90
N PHE A 261 -13.35 -3.29 -8.02
CA PHE A 261 -14.74 -3.31 -8.46
C PHE A 261 -15.68 -2.58 -7.50
N THR A 262 -15.41 -2.59 -6.19
CA THR A 262 -16.20 -1.79 -5.24
C THR A 262 -16.05 -0.30 -5.49
N ILE A 263 -14.85 0.17 -5.86
CA ILE A 263 -14.59 1.58 -6.22
C ILE A 263 -15.36 1.95 -7.48
N LEU A 264 -15.27 1.10 -8.52
CA LEU A 264 -15.99 1.31 -9.78
C LEU A 264 -17.51 1.35 -9.57
N TYR A 265 -18.07 0.45 -8.76
CA TYR A 265 -19.49 0.50 -8.42
C TYR A 265 -19.85 1.77 -7.66
N LYS A 266 -19.06 2.19 -6.65
CA LYS A 266 -19.32 3.42 -5.89
C LYS A 266 -19.38 4.65 -6.82
N ALA A 267 -18.48 4.75 -7.80
CA ALA A 267 -18.40 5.85 -8.74
C ALA A 267 -19.47 5.79 -9.85
N SER A 268 -19.71 4.63 -10.44
CA SER A 268 -20.54 4.48 -11.66
C SER A 268 -21.98 4.01 -11.40
N LYS A 269 -22.24 3.36 -10.25
CA LYS A 269 -23.47 2.61 -9.95
C LYS A 269 -23.79 1.48 -10.93
N ASP A 270 -22.79 0.99 -11.66
CA ASP A 270 -22.95 -0.11 -12.60
C ASP A 270 -22.93 -1.46 -11.87
N GLU A 271 -24.06 -2.16 -11.87
CA GLU A 271 -24.29 -3.41 -11.13
C GLU A 271 -23.32 -4.53 -11.53
N VAL A 272 -22.75 -4.48 -12.74
CA VAL A 272 -21.74 -5.46 -13.17
C VAL A 272 -20.54 -5.50 -12.21
N PHE A 273 -20.12 -4.33 -11.70
CA PHE A 273 -18.99 -4.24 -10.79
C PHE A 273 -19.38 -4.67 -9.37
N LEU A 274 -20.61 -4.39 -8.92
CA LEU A 274 -21.06 -4.90 -7.62
C LEU A 274 -21.12 -6.43 -7.62
N GLN A 275 -21.65 -7.03 -8.69
CA GLN A 275 -21.70 -8.47 -8.81
C GLN A 275 -20.29 -9.07 -8.86
N ALA A 276 -19.37 -8.50 -9.63
CA ALA A 276 -17.99 -8.98 -9.69
C ALA A 276 -17.26 -8.87 -8.33
N ALA A 277 -17.50 -7.80 -7.57
CA ALA A 277 -16.95 -7.65 -6.22
C ALA A 277 -17.51 -8.72 -5.25
N LYS A 278 -18.82 -9.02 -5.33
CA LYS A 278 -19.44 -10.09 -4.53
C LYS A 278 -18.90 -11.48 -4.91
N ASP A 279 -18.69 -11.73 -6.20
CA ASP A 279 -18.13 -12.98 -6.70
C ASP A 279 -16.67 -13.16 -6.21
N ALA A 280 -15.88 -12.10 -6.21
CA ALA A 280 -14.53 -12.09 -5.65
C ALA A 280 -14.55 -12.40 -4.14
N ALA A 281 -15.45 -11.76 -3.38
CA ALA A 281 -15.58 -12.03 -1.96
C ALA A 281 -16.01 -13.48 -1.68
N ALA A 282 -16.98 -14.01 -2.43
CA ALA A 282 -17.41 -15.40 -2.32
C ALA A 282 -16.27 -16.39 -2.58
N TYR A 283 -15.39 -16.10 -3.56
CA TYR A 283 -14.19 -16.88 -3.79
C TYR A 283 -13.24 -16.86 -2.60
N ILE A 284 -12.91 -15.67 -2.06
CA ILE A 284 -12.04 -15.55 -0.88
C ILE A 284 -12.61 -16.31 0.32
N GLN A 285 -13.92 -16.24 0.53
CA GLN A 285 -14.60 -17.00 1.58
C GLN A 285 -14.46 -18.51 1.38
N GLY A 286 -14.55 -18.98 0.13
CA GLY A 286 -14.47 -20.39 -0.24
C GLY A 286 -13.08 -21.03 -0.10
N ILE A 287 -12.02 -20.22 0.00
CA ILE A 287 -10.64 -20.70 0.19
C ILE A 287 -10.06 -20.39 1.58
N ALA A 288 -10.76 -19.59 2.39
CA ALA A 288 -10.29 -19.21 3.71
C ALA A 288 -10.22 -20.44 4.64
N VAL A 289 -9.20 -20.45 5.50
CA VAL A 289 -8.94 -21.53 6.45
C VAL A 289 -9.06 -21.02 7.86
N GLY A 290 -9.86 -21.68 8.68
CA GLY A 290 -10.12 -21.29 10.06
C GLY A 290 -11.45 -21.82 10.56
N ASP A 291 -12.03 -21.13 11.54
CA ASP A 291 -13.30 -21.49 12.16
C ASP A 291 -14.31 -20.32 12.16
N GLU A 292 -15.34 -20.42 13.00
CA GLU A 292 -16.36 -19.38 13.10
C GLU A 292 -15.86 -18.04 13.67
N ASN A 293 -14.73 -18.03 14.37
CA ASN A 293 -14.20 -16.87 15.08
C ASN A 293 -13.03 -16.22 14.35
N ALA A 294 -12.14 -17.03 13.77
CA ALA A 294 -10.88 -16.58 13.20
C ALA A 294 -10.55 -17.33 11.91
N VAL A 295 -10.22 -16.58 10.86
CA VAL A 295 -9.87 -17.15 9.55
C VAL A 295 -8.65 -16.46 8.96
N LEU A 296 -7.84 -17.22 8.22
CA LEU A 296 -6.73 -16.74 7.42
C LEU A 296 -6.99 -17.05 5.94
N VAL A 297 -6.45 -16.20 5.07
CA VAL A 297 -6.53 -16.38 3.62
C VAL A 297 -5.19 -16.93 3.13
N PRO A 298 -5.18 -18.06 2.40
CA PRO A 298 -3.99 -18.63 1.77
C PRO A 298 -3.18 -17.59 1.01
N TYR A 299 -1.86 -17.78 0.93
CA TYR A 299 -1.00 -16.94 0.08
C TYR A 299 -1.28 -17.19 -1.41
N LEU A 300 -1.39 -18.46 -1.77
CA LEU A 300 -1.59 -18.95 -3.14
C LEU A 300 -2.79 -19.89 -3.18
N ASP A 301 -3.37 -20.00 -4.36
CA ASP A 301 -4.29 -21.08 -4.72
C ASP A 301 -3.83 -21.79 -5.98
N SER A 302 -4.29 -23.02 -6.15
CA SER A 302 -3.98 -23.91 -7.26
C SER A 302 -5.24 -24.66 -7.65
N LEU A 303 -5.60 -24.61 -8.94
CA LEU A 303 -6.78 -25.34 -9.42
C LEU A 303 -6.62 -26.86 -9.32
N GLU A 304 -5.39 -27.36 -9.29
CA GLU A 304 -5.10 -28.80 -9.21
C GLU A 304 -4.87 -29.28 -7.77
N ARG A 305 -4.21 -28.47 -6.95
CA ARG A 305 -3.71 -28.87 -5.61
C ARG A 305 -4.52 -28.24 -4.47
N GLY A 306 -5.35 -27.24 -4.78
CA GLY A 306 -6.04 -26.42 -3.79
C GLY A 306 -5.14 -25.36 -3.15
N PRO A 307 -5.66 -24.65 -2.14
CA PRO A 307 -4.98 -23.53 -1.52
C PRO A 307 -3.71 -23.94 -0.77
N SER A 308 -2.68 -23.08 -0.80
CA SER A 308 -1.47 -23.26 -0.01
C SER A 308 -1.76 -23.10 1.47
N THR A 309 -1.35 -24.06 2.31
CA THR A 309 -1.62 -24.05 3.75
C THR A 309 -0.34 -24.18 4.60
N GLU A 310 0.83 -24.16 3.97
CA GLU A 310 2.13 -24.33 4.62
C GLU A 310 2.54 -23.12 5.45
N PHE A 311 2.08 -21.92 5.09
CA PHE A 311 2.19 -20.69 5.86
C PHE A 311 1.21 -19.62 5.34
N TYR A 312 0.97 -18.59 6.16
CA TYR A 312 0.09 -17.48 5.84
C TYR A 312 0.83 -16.16 6.00
N TYR A 313 0.74 -15.29 5.00
CA TYR A 313 1.08 -13.89 5.19
C TYR A 313 -0.04 -13.19 5.96
N LEU A 314 0.31 -12.17 6.75
CA LEU A 314 -0.64 -11.51 7.66
C LEU A 314 -0.99 -10.07 7.28
N SER A 315 -0.15 -9.40 6.49
CA SER A 315 -0.19 -7.94 6.28
C SER A 315 -0.85 -7.56 4.94
N THR A 316 -0.60 -6.34 4.47
CA THR A 316 -1.44 -5.66 3.45
C THR A 316 -1.38 -6.31 2.07
N CYS A 317 -0.20 -6.56 1.50
CA CYS A 317 -0.11 -7.06 0.12
C CYS A 317 -0.62 -8.49 -0.02
N HIS A 318 -0.21 -9.34 0.90
CA HIS A 318 -0.69 -10.69 1.09
C HIS A 318 -1.07 -10.90 2.55
N GLY A 319 -2.30 -11.32 2.77
CA GLY A 319 -2.83 -11.63 4.09
C GLY A 319 -4.21 -11.04 4.37
N PRO A 320 -4.78 -11.40 5.53
CA PRO A 320 -6.06 -10.89 6.01
C PRO A 320 -6.11 -9.36 6.16
N ALA A 321 -5.00 -8.67 6.48
CA ALA A 321 -5.03 -7.22 6.67
C ALA A 321 -5.44 -6.46 5.41
N GLY A 322 -4.84 -6.80 4.25
CA GLY A 322 -5.29 -6.20 2.99
C GLY A 322 -6.59 -6.81 2.49
N THR A 323 -6.76 -8.13 2.64
CA THR A 323 -7.94 -8.82 2.13
C THR A 323 -9.24 -8.34 2.78
N ALA A 324 -9.18 -7.91 4.04
CA ALA A 324 -10.32 -7.32 4.75
C ALA A 324 -10.90 -6.09 4.05
N LEU A 325 -10.10 -5.31 3.29
CA LEU A 325 -10.55 -4.09 2.62
C LEU A 325 -11.68 -4.35 1.60
N LEU A 326 -11.66 -5.50 0.92
CA LEU A 326 -12.77 -5.91 0.05
C LEU A 326 -14.08 -6.04 0.84
N PHE A 327 -14.02 -6.71 1.98
CA PHE A 327 -15.18 -6.93 2.84
C PHE A 327 -15.65 -5.64 3.52
N GLU A 328 -14.72 -4.77 3.95
CA GLU A 328 -15.05 -3.44 4.47
C GLU A 328 -15.79 -2.60 3.41
N ALA A 329 -15.28 -2.57 2.17
CA ALA A 329 -15.90 -1.84 1.08
C ALA A 329 -17.28 -2.40 0.70
N LEU A 330 -17.43 -3.74 0.65
CA LEU A 330 -18.71 -4.40 0.39
C LEU A 330 -19.73 -4.15 1.52
N TYR A 331 -19.31 -4.17 2.78
CA TYR A 331 -20.16 -3.79 3.90
C TYR A 331 -20.59 -2.33 3.79
N ALA A 332 -19.66 -1.41 3.47
CA ALA A 332 -19.97 -0.01 3.30
C ALA A 332 -21.04 0.24 2.22
N ILE A 333 -20.99 -0.53 1.13
CA ILE A 333 -21.93 -0.47 0.01
C ILE A 333 -23.29 -1.11 0.34
N THR A 334 -23.28 -2.35 0.84
CA THR A 334 -24.48 -3.20 0.91
C THR A 334 -25.17 -3.15 2.28
N LYS A 335 -24.44 -2.78 3.33
CA LYS A 335 -24.83 -2.91 4.74
C LYS A 335 -25.13 -4.36 5.17
N ASP A 336 -24.72 -5.35 4.38
CA ASP A 336 -24.85 -6.76 4.74
C ASP A 336 -23.86 -7.11 5.86
N GLN A 337 -24.40 -7.49 7.02
CA GLN A 337 -23.62 -7.80 8.21
C GLN A 337 -22.68 -9.00 8.03
N ASN A 338 -22.95 -9.89 7.08
CA ASN A 338 -22.02 -10.99 6.78
C ASN A 338 -20.64 -10.45 6.38
N TYR A 339 -20.57 -9.36 5.61
CA TYR A 339 -19.28 -8.78 5.24
C TYR A 339 -18.56 -8.16 6.45
N LEU A 340 -19.28 -7.50 7.36
CA LEU A 340 -18.69 -6.99 8.60
C LEU A 340 -18.16 -8.13 9.47
N ASP A 341 -18.90 -9.23 9.59
CA ASP A 341 -18.46 -10.42 10.33
C ASP A 341 -17.18 -11.00 9.73
N TRP A 342 -17.05 -11.02 8.40
CA TRP A 342 -15.82 -11.45 7.72
C TRP A 342 -14.63 -10.53 8.01
N VAL A 343 -14.81 -9.22 8.06
CA VAL A 343 -13.75 -8.29 8.49
C VAL A 343 -13.26 -8.65 9.90
N LYS A 344 -14.17 -8.93 10.83
CA LYS A 344 -13.82 -9.33 12.20
C LYS A 344 -13.11 -10.68 12.24
N LYS A 345 -13.55 -11.68 11.48
CA LYS A 345 -12.91 -13.00 11.41
C LYS A 345 -11.48 -12.93 10.86
N LEU A 346 -11.26 -12.15 9.80
CA LEU A 346 -9.92 -11.93 9.23
C LEU A 346 -9.00 -11.24 10.25
N SER A 347 -9.54 -10.25 10.96
CA SER A 347 -8.81 -9.52 12.02
C SER A 347 -8.45 -10.42 13.19
N ARG A 348 -9.37 -11.27 13.63
CA ARG A 348 -9.12 -12.27 14.67
C ARG A 348 -8.18 -13.38 14.19
N GLY A 349 -8.16 -13.70 12.90
CA GLY A 349 -7.14 -14.56 12.30
C GLY A 349 -5.72 -14.04 12.51
N ILE A 350 -5.50 -12.74 12.33
CA ILE A 350 -4.20 -12.09 12.62
C ILE A 350 -3.82 -12.25 14.10
N ILE A 351 -4.79 -12.06 14.99
CA ILE A 351 -4.63 -12.15 16.44
C ILE A 351 -4.28 -13.58 16.87
N GLU A 352 -5.04 -14.57 16.41
CA GLU A 352 -4.84 -15.99 16.72
C GLU A 352 -3.52 -16.52 16.13
N ALA A 353 -3.08 -15.98 14.98
CA ALA A 353 -1.75 -16.24 14.45
C ALA A 353 -0.61 -15.70 15.33
N GLY A 354 -0.92 -14.92 16.37
CA GLY A 354 0.01 -14.41 17.37
C GLY A 354 0.62 -13.05 17.03
N ALA A 355 0.14 -12.36 15.99
CA ALA A 355 0.58 -11.01 15.68
C ALA A 355 -0.03 -9.98 16.65
N PRO A 356 0.68 -8.88 16.95
CA PRO A 356 1.95 -8.45 16.35
C PRO A 356 3.22 -9.06 16.99
N GLU A 357 3.14 -9.74 18.13
CA GLU A 357 4.34 -10.10 18.90
C GLU A 357 5.06 -11.37 18.43
N ASN A 358 4.36 -12.33 17.80
CA ASN A 358 4.94 -13.60 17.36
C ASN A 358 5.19 -13.60 15.85
N TYR A 359 6.46 -13.53 15.46
CA TYR A 359 6.86 -13.72 14.06
C TYR A 359 6.74 -15.19 13.65
N SER A 360 6.32 -15.41 12.41
CA SER A 360 6.17 -16.71 11.76
C SER A 360 6.89 -16.72 10.41
N ARG A 361 6.77 -17.83 9.66
CA ARG A 361 7.27 -17.85 8.28
C ARG A 361 6.63 -16.74 7.46
N GLY A 362 5.33 -16.49 7.55
CA GLY A 362 4.64 -15.46 6.75
C GLY A 362 4.47 -14.10 7.45
N TYR A 363 4.99 -13.93 8.65
CA TYR A 363 5.03 -12.62 9.31
C TYR A 363 6.40 -12.46 9.95
N TRP A 364 7.27 -11.69 9.31
CA TRP A 364 8.67 -11.51 9.71
C TRP A 364 8.96 -10.04 9.99
N ARG A 365 10.22 -9.71 10.30
CA ARG A 365 10.66 -8.34 10.64
C ARG A 365 10.74 -7.39 9.43
N SER A 366 9.82 -7.51 8.49
CA SER A 366 9.59 -6.50 7.48
C SER A 366 9.11 -5.22 8.15
N GLN A 367 9.75 -4.09 7.85
CA GLN A 367 9.39 -2.77 8.38
C GLN A 367 8.53 -1.98 7.38
N ALA A 368 7.68 -2.70 6.64
CA ALA A 368 6.91 -2.18 5.51
C ALA A 368 5.42 -2.04 5.86
N LEU A 369 4.73 -1.00 5.34
CA LEU A 369 3.26 -0.98 5.31
C LEU A 369 2.70 -2.11 4.44
N CYS A 370 3.46 -2.51 3.40
CA CYS A 370 3.10 -3.56 2.46
C CYS A 370 3.00 -4.94 3.12
N CYS A 371 4.05 -5.38 3.83
CA CYS A 371 4.14 -6.76 4.34
C CYS A 371 4.55 -6.88 5.83
N GLY A 372 4.65 -5.76 6.55
CA GLY A 372 5.18 -5.70 7.91
C GLY A 372 4.17 -5.29 8.99
N THR A 373 4.69 -5.10 10.21
CA THR A 373 3.95 -4.64 11.40
C THR A 373 3.19 -3.32 11.20
N PRO A 374 3.75 -2.30 10.49
CA PRO A 374 3.02 -1.05 10.22
C PRO A 374 1.72 -1.26 9.44
N GLY A 375 1.68 -2.21 8.50
CA GLY A 375 0.46 -2.56 7.77
C GLY A 375 -0.63 -3.16 8.68
N LEU A 376 -0.22 -3.99 9.65
CA LEU A 376 -1.14 -4.49 10.68
C LEU A 376 -1.69 -3.37 11.57
N LEU A 377 -0.89 -2.32 11.83
CA LEU A 377 -1.35 -1.18 12.60
C LEU A 377 -2.45 -0.42 11.85
N GLU A 378 -2.25 -0.14 10.57
CA GLU A 378 -3.29 0.49 9.72
C GLU A 378 -4.57 -0.36 9.69
N HIS A 379 -4.43 -1.69 9.58
CA HIS A 379 -5.56 -2.61 9.60
C HIS A 379 -6.37 -2.51 10.90
N PHE A 380 -5.75 -2.68 12.06
CA PHE A 380 -6.47 -2.59 13.34
C PHE A 380 -7.08 -1.20 13.59
N ILE A 381 -6.45 -0.15 13.09
CA ILE A 381 -7.02 1.20 13.09
C ILE A 381 -8.28 1.27 12.22
N SER A 382 -8.26 0.71 11.01
CA SER A 382 -9.42 0.68 10.11
C SER A 382 -10.60 -0.06 10.74
N VAL A 383 -10.34 -1.26 11.26
CA VAL A 383 -11.37 -2.10 11.87
C VAL A 383 -11.95 -1.45 13.12
N TYR A 384 -11.12 -0.77 13.94
CA TYR A 384 -11.64 0.01 15.06
C TYR A 384 -12.54 1.16 14.58
N LYS A 385 -12.13 1.93 13.56
CA LYS A 385 -12.97 3.00 13.00
C LYS A 385 -14.30 2.48 12.47
N LEU A 386 -14.29 1.28 11.89
CA LEU A 386 -15.48 0.65 11.33
C LEU A 386 -16.44 0.12 12.41
N THR A 387 -15.91 -0.48 13.48
CA THR A 387 -16.68 -1.24 14.46
C THR A 387 -16.95 -0.49 15.77
N GLY A 388 -16.05 0.42 16.16
CA GLY A 388 -16.02 1.02 17.50
C GLY A 388 -15.61 0.04 18.61
N GLU A 389 -15.17 -1.18 18.28
CA GLU A 389 -14.84 -2.20 19.28
C GLU A 389 -13.45 -1.97 19.88
N GLU A 390 -13.39 -1.75 21.20
CA GLU A 390 -12.16 -1.51 21.96
C GLU A 390 -11.12 -2.63 21.84
N GLU A 391 -11.53 -3.86 21.50
CA GLU A 391 -10.63 -4.97 21.15
C GLU A 391 -9.59 -4.52 20.10
N PHE A 392 -10.06 -3.97 18.97
CA PHE A 392 -9.21 -3.58 17.87
C PHE A 392 -8.37 -2.33 18.19
N LEU A 393 -8.89 -1.39 18.99
CA LEU A 393 -8.08 -0.26 19.46
C LEU A 393 -6.94 -0.73 20.38
N ASN A 394 -7.21 -1.71 21.25
CA ASN A 394 -6.18 -2.29 22.11
C ASN A 394 -5.11 -3.03 21.29
N TYR A 395 -5.50 -3.76 20.23
CA TYR A 395 -4.55 -4.34 19.30
C TYR A 395 -3.78 -3.28 18.50
N ALA A 396 -4.40 -2.19 18.06
CA ALA A 396 -3.69 -1.07 17.44
C ALA A 396 -2.61 -0.48 18.38
N LYS A 397 -2.93 -0.27 19.67
CA LYS A 397 -1.96 0.20 20.67
C LYS A 397 -0.82 -0.80 20.92
N ARG A 398 -1.12 -2.11 20.96
CA ARG A 398 -0.10 -3.17 21.05
C ARG A 398 0.80 -3.19 19.83
N THR A 399 0.23 -3.12 18.63
CA THR A 399 0.97 -3.08 17.37
C THR A 399 1.84 -1.83 17.28
N ALA A 400 1.35 -0.66 17.69
CA ALA A 400 2.17 0.55 17.79
C ALA A 400 3.35 0.38 18.75
N ARG A 401 3.16 -0.30 19.89
CA ARG A 401 4.27 -0.64 20.81
C ARG A 401 5.29 -1.55 20.14
N THR A 402 4.85 -2.53 19.36
CA THR A 402 5.74 -3.41 18.58
C THR A 402 6.50 -2.63 17.52
N VAL A 403 5.84 -1.78 16.73
CA VAL A 403 6.48 -0.87 15.77
C VAL A 403 7.57 -0.05 16.47
N ILE A 404 7.28 0.62 17.58
CA ILE A 404 8.27 1.41 18.31
C ILE A 404 9.41 0.53 18.84
N GLY A 405 9.11 -0.67 19.34
CA GLY A 405 10.10 -1.62 19.85
C GLY A 405 11.05 -2.15 18.78
N GLN A 406 10.72 -2.04 17.50
CA GLN A 406 11.56 -2.40 16.36
C GLN A 406 12.39 -1.23 15.81
N SER A 407 12.19 -0.03 16.35
CA SER A 407 12.92 1.16 15.93
C SER A 407 14.31 1.23 16.57
N HIS A 408 15.21 1.94 15.90
CA HIS A 408 16.56 2.21 16.34
C HIS A 408 16.83 3.72 16.38
N ALA A 409 17.37 4.19 17.50
CA ALA A 409 17.97 5.50 17.63
C ALA A 409 19.38 5.30 18.20
N ASP A 410 20.38 5.95 17.62
CA ASP A 410 21.76 5.85 18.10
C ASP A 410 21.90 6.56 19.47
N ASP A 411 22.93 6.24 20.24
CA ASP A 411 23.23 6.97 21.48
C ASP A 411 23.54 8.45 21.18
N SER A 412 23.22 9.32 22.12
CA SER A 412 23.55 10.74 22.04
C SER A 412 25.08 10.90 22.02
N PRO A 413 25.66 11.68 21.08
CA PRO A 413 27.10 11.87 21.01
C PRO A 413 27.69 12.49 22.28
N ASP A 414 26.86 13.22 23.04
CA ASP A 414 27.25 13.91 24.27
C ASP A 414 27.00 13.08 25.55
N ASP A 415 26.23 11.98 25.49
CA ASP A 415 25.80 11.23 26.69
C ASP A 415 25.35 9.80 26.33
N ILE A 416 26.18 8.79 26.64
CA ILE A 416 25.91 7.38 26.32
C ILE A 416 24.65 6.82 27.00
N TYR A 417 24.15 7.48 28.04
CA TYR A 417 22.94 7.05 28.75
C TYR A 417 21.66 7.64 28.17
N LYS A 418 21.76 8.42 27.09
CA LYS A 418 20.63 9.03 26.38
C LYS A 418 20.67 8.63 24.92
N LEU A 419 19.49 8.42 24.35
CA LEU A 419 19.33 8.26 22.91
C LEU A 419 19.45 9.62 22.22
N GLY A 420 19.99 9.62 21.01
CA GLY A 420 19.91 10.72 20.07
C GLY A 420 18.47 11.00 19.65
N ASN A 421 18.29 12.08 18.90
CA ASN A 421 16.98 12.56 18.47
C ASN A 421 16.62 12.13 17.04
N SER A 422 17.29 11.12 16.48
CA SER A 422 17.12 10.63 15.11
C SER A 422 16.78 9.13 15.16
N ARG A 423 15.67 8.72 14.53
CA ARG A 423 15.13 7.36 14.64
C ARG A 423 14.79 6.75 13.29
N ARG A 424 15.15 5.47 13.12
CA ARG A 424 14.91 4.68 11.90
C ARG A 424 14.47 3.26 12.20
N TRP A 425 14.05 2.53 11.17
CA TRP A 425 13.73 1.10 11.25
C TRP A 425 14.58 0.31 10.28
N LEU A 426 15.24 -0.73 10.80
CA LEU A 426 16.00 -1.68 10.01
C LEU A 426 15.11 -2.89 9.75
N GLY A 427 14.92 -3.23 8.47
CA GLY A 427 14.01 -4.30 8.05
C GLY A 427 14.64 -5.20 7.02
N ASN A 428 14.28 -6.48 7.07
CA ASN A 428 14.52 -7.40 5.97
C ASN A 428 13.31 -7.39 5.05
N TRP A 429 13.42 -6.72 3.90
CA TRP A 429 12.31 -6.67 2.93
C TRP A 429 12.02 -8.08 2.37
N TRP A 430 13.08 -8.82 2.05
CA TRP A 430 12.98 -10.19 1.59
C TRP A 430 12.77 -11.17 2.75
N ARG A 431 11.62 -11.85 2.75
CA ARG A 431 11.38 -12.98 3.67
C ARG A 431 12.39 -14.11 3.46
N THR A 432 12.77 -14.37 2.21
CA THR A 432 13.63 -15.50 1.81
C THR A 432 15.11 -15.25 2.08
N ILE A 433 15.50 -14.01 2.38
CA ILE A 433 16.88 -13.59 2.65
C ILE A 433 16.88 -12.78 3.96
N PRO A 434 16.56 -13.39 5.11
CA PRO A 434 16.32 -12.66 6.35
C PRO A 434 17.54 -11.94 6.94
N GLN A 435 18.74 -12.27 6.48
CA GLN A 435 19.99 -11.60 6.83
C GLN A 435 20.22 -10.28 6.09
N ASP A 436 19.48 -10.05 5.01
CA ASP A 436 19.55 -8.83 4.20
C ASP A 436 18.73 -7.73 4.87
N VAL A 437 19.38 -6.98 5.76
CA VAL A 437 18.75 -6.01 6.66
C VAL A 437 19.31 -4.63 6.36
N HIS A 438 18.41 -3.75 5.93
CA HIS A 438 18.74 -2.37 5.59
C HIS A 438 17.71 -1.41 6.16
N THR A 439 18.07 -0.13 6.15
CA THR A 439 17.15 0.95 6.44
C THR A 439 16.57 1.46 5.14
N TYR A 440 15.26 1.27 4.95
CA TYR A 440 14.55 1.90 3.85
C TYR A 440 13.91 3.21 4.29
N SER A 441 13.92 4.24 3.45
CA SER A 441 13.31 5.54 3.75
C SER A 441 11.82 5.61 3.39
N GLY A 442 11.42 4.91 2.32
CA GLY A 442 10.10 5.04 1.69
C GLY A 442 8.88 4.62 2.52
N LEU A 443 7.71 5.03 2.03
CA LEU A 443 6.42 4.89 2.73
C LEU A 443 5.97 3.43 2.84
N TYR A 444 5.95 2.68 1.75
CA TYR A 444 5.40 1.31 1.77
C TYR A 444 6.41 0.25 2.19
N ILE A 445 7.69 0.61 2.33
CA ILE A 445 8.78 -0.34 2.60
C ILE A 445 9.53 -0.09 3.91
N GLY A 446 9.49 1.13 4.47
CA GLY A 446 10.45 1.50 5.50
C GLY A 446 10.02 2.57 6.49
N THR A 447 11.01 3.38 6.86
CA THR A 447 11.00 4.28 8.02
C THR A 447 9.85 5.30 7.97
N ALA A 448 9.56 5.88 6.80
CA ALA A 448 8.40 6.77 6.65
C ALA A 448 7.07 6.04 6.94
N GLY A 449 6.91 4.79 6.49
CA GLY A 449 5.72 3.96 6.76
C GLY A 449 5.48 3.63 8.22
N ASN A 450 6.56 3.37 8.96
CA ASN A 450 6.48 3.12 10.40
C ASN A 450 5.97 4.36 11.12
N ALA A 451 6.60 5.52 10.90
CA ALA A 451 6.16 6.77 11.51
C ALA A 451 4.75 7.18 11.05
N TRP A 452 4.43 6.99 9.78
CA TRP A 452 3.10 7.20 9.20
C TRP A 452 2.01 6.43 9.96
N SER A 453 2.23 5.15 10.24
CA SER A 453 1.26 4.30 10.95
C SER A 453 1.05 4.73 12.42
N LEU A 454 2.08 5.26 13.07
CA LEU A 454 1.95 5.87 14.39
C LEU A 454 1.10 7.15 14.33
N LEU A 455 1.27 7.97 13.29
CA LEU A 455 0.44 9.16 13.05
C LEU A 455 -1.01 8.79 12.71
N SER A 456 -1.27 7.64 12.06
CA SER A 456 -2.63 7.11 11.89
C SER A 456 -3.31 6.87 13.24
N LEU A 457 -2.57 6.29 14.21
CA LEU A 457 -3.10 6.05 15.56
C LEU A 457 -3.35 7.37 16.29
N VAL A 458 -2.47 8.37 16.13
CA VAL A 458 -2.69 9.74 16.64
C VAL A 458 -4.02 10.31 16.15
N GLY A 459 -4.32 10.18 14.86
CA GLY A 459 -5.58 10.67 14.28
C GLY A 459 -6.80 10.03 14.93
N VAL A 460 -6.76 8.72 15.19
CA VAL A 460 -7.82 8.02 15.94
C VAL A 460 -7.96 8.56 17.36
N LEU A 461 -6.85 8.67 18.09
CA LEU A 461 -6.85 9.07 19.51
C LEU A 461 -7.27 10.53 19.72
N LYS A 462 -7.02 11.40 18.72
CA LYS A 462 -7.47 12.80 18.72
C LYS A 462 -8.83 13.02 18.04
N ASN A 463 -9.40 11.99 17.41
CA ASN A 463 -10.56 12.10 16.54
C ASN A 463 -10.37 13.14 15.41
N GLU A 464 -9.19 13.11 14.78
CA GLU A 464 -8.80 13.98 13.67
C GLU A 464 -8.60 13.16 12.39
N LYS A 465 -8.94 13.76 11.24
CA LYS A 465 -8.75 13.15 9.93
C LYS A 465 -7.54 13.77 9.24
N TYR A 466 -6.59 12.93 8.86
CA TYR A 466 -5.41 13.30 8.08
C TYR A 466 -5.44 12.65 6.69
N VAL A 467 -4.53 13.05 5.80
CA VAL A 467 -4.33 12.40 4.49
C VAL A 467 -4.11 10.90 4.68
N GLY A 468 -4.87 10.06 3.98
CA GLY A 468 -4.86 8.60 4.09
C GLY A 468 -3.97 7.90 3.06
N LEU A 469 -3.74 6.59 3.26
CA LEU A 469 -3.22 5.74 2.18
C LEU A 469 -4.36 5.48 1.19
N VAL A 470 -4.02 5.17 -0.06
CA VAL A 470 -5.02 5.02 -1.12
C VAL A 470 -6.05 3.93 -0.77
N GLU A 471 -5.60 2.85 -0.14
CA GLU A 471 -6.38 1.67 0.22
C GLU A 471 -7.54 1.99 1.18
N TYR A 472 -7.35 3.01 2.02
CA TYR A 472 -8.33 3.40 3.05
C TYR A 472 -9.15 4.64 2.68
N ASN A 473 -8.91 5.25 1.51
CA ASN A 473 -9.68 6.42 1.06
C ASN A 473 -11.07 6.07 0.50
N TYR A 474 -11.27 4.81 0.10
CA TYR A 474 -12.47 4.35 -0.60
C TYR A 474 -13.41 3.51 0.27
N LEU A 475 -13.24 3.52 1.59
CA LEU A 475 -14.03 2.72 2.54
C LEU A 475 -15.31 3.45 2.97
#